data_AF-A0A1S3J013-F1
#
_entry.id   AF-A0A1S3J013-F1
#
_cell.length_a   1.000
_cell.length_b   1.000
_cell.length_c   1.000
_cell.angle_alpha   90.00
_cell.angle_beta   90.00
_cell.angle_gamma   90.00
#
_symmetry.space_group_name_H-M   'P 1'
#
loop_
_entity.id
_entity.type
_entity.pdbx_description
1 polymer ?
#
loop_
_entity_poly.entity_id
_entity_poly.type
_entity_poly.pdbx_seq_one_letter_code
_entity_poly.pdbx_strand_id
1 'polypeptide(L)'
;MMKEEIMKYTKLQQQVNDLEVHTQGLQTKIVELQRSPYARTKQTDTLGEIEAAAMKLYQELRQMAREKRQQISDNTGMVQAVVRCYTQRDKLTGDLYQHISKLASCKLDMSDLLPRVQETIDDIKAGSSVLMAYQKQRQTEMWTMLKKLVQRSQAPGSQPHSLTSSLMRSTSRQSGSSGGNSFSQMFEKNMEASSMLRTENEDSKAKLESTLSSLVLEQEEFLSADNQLQWDFLAEEEAPSIQQGADLS
;
A
#
# COMPACT_ATOMS: atom_id res chain seq x y z
N MET A 1 -13.05 -6.97 28.72
CA MET A 1 -13.63 -7.39 27.42
C MET A 1 -13.60 -6.27 26.36
N MET A 2 -14.56 -5.34 26.27
CA MET A 2 -14.56 -4.33 25.18
C MET A 2 -13.32 -3.42 25.15
N LYS A 3 -12.79 -3.00 26.31
CA LYS A 3 -11.56 -2.22 26.41
C LYS A 3 -10.30 -2.99 25.97
N GLU A 4 -10.26 -4.30 26.21
CA GLU A 4 -9.13 -5.16 25.81
C GLU A 4 -9.13 -5.39 24.30
N GLU A 5 -10.31 -5.56 23.70
CA GLU A 5 -10.43 -5.67 22.25
C GLU A 5 -10.07 -4.37 21.54
N ILE A 6 -10.52 -3.22 22.06
CA ILE A 6 -10.12 -1.90 21.50
C ILE A 6 -8.60 -1.74 21.55
N MET A 7 -7.95 -2.06 22.69
CA MET A 7 -6.48 -2.02 22.77
C MET A 7 -5.80 -2.95 21.77
N LYS A 8 -6.35 -4.15 21.52
CA LYS A 8 -5.80 -5.09 20.54
C LYS A 8 -5.80 -4.48 19.14
N TYR A 9 -6.90 -3.88 18.70
CA TYR A 9 -7.00 -3.27 17.37
C TYR A 9 -6.16 -2.01 17.24
N THR A 10 -6.05 -1.19 18.30
CA THR A 10 -5.13 -0.03 18.31
C THR A 10 -3.67 -0.47 18.18
N LYS A 11 -3.26 -1.55 18.86
CA LYS A 11 -1.91 -2.11 18.72
C LYS A 11 -1.66 -2.60 17.30
N LEU A 12 -2.64 -3.29 16.71
CA LEU A 12 -2.55 -3.78 15.33
C LEU A 12 -2.42 -2.63 14.33
N GLN A 13 -3.18 -1.56 14.51
CA GLN A 13 -3.06 -0.34 13.72
C GLN A 13 -1.67 0.28 13.82
N GLN A 14 -1.09 0.33 15.03
CA GLN A 14 0.28 0.82 15.21
C GLN A 14 1.31 -0.07 14.48
N GLN A 15 1.16 -1.39 14.56
CA GLN A 15 2.03 -2.32 13.84
C GLN A 15 1.98 -2.13 12.32
N VAL A 16 0.78 -1.90 11.75
CA VAL A 16 0.62 -1.58 10.32
C VAL A 16 1.36 -0.29 9.97
N ASN A 17 1.16 0.78 10.74
CA ASN A 17 1.82 2.07 10.49
C ASN A 17 3.36 1.96 10.58
N ASP A 18 3.87 1.20 11.55
CA ASP A 18 5.32 0.96 11.67
C ASP A 18 5.88 0.18 10.47
N LEU A 19 5.13 -0.81 9.98
CA LEU A 19 5.50 -1.57 8.78
C LEU A 19 5.45 -0.73 7.50
N GLU A 20 4.47 0.17 7.38
CA GLU A 20 4.38 1.12 6.26
C GLU A 20 5.59 2.04 6.20
N VAL A 21 5.98 2.63 7.33
CA VAL A 21 7.18 3.49 7.42
C VAL A 21 8.44 2.71 7.03
N HIS A 22 8.62 1.48 7.51
CA HIS A 22 9.77 0.66 7.15
C HIS A 22 9.75 0.24 5.67
N THR A 23 8.57 -0.09 5.12
CA THR A 23 8.40 -0.43 3.71
C THR A 23 8.76 0.75 2.82
N GLN A 24 8.26 1.94 3.16
CA GLN A 24 8.56 3.17 2.42
C GLN A 24 10.04 3.50 2.49
N GLY A 25 10.66 3.40 3.68
CA GLY A 25 12.10 3.61 3.84
C GLY A 25 12.94 2.64 3.00
N LEU A 26 12.56 1.35 2.96
CA LEU A 26 13.21 0.37 2.11
C LEU A 26 13.03 0.69 0.61
N GLN A 27 11.82 1.10 0.20
CA GLN A 27 11.55 1.51 -1.18
C GLN A 27 12.42 2.70 -1.60
N THR A 28 12.58 3.71 -0.74
CA THR A 28 13.48 4.84 -0.99
C THR A 28 14.91 4.36 -1.20
N LYS A 29 15.45 3.50 -0.32
CA LYS A 29 16.80 2.92 -0.46
C LYS A 29 16.96 2.19 -1.81
N ILE A 30 15.96 1.40 -2.22
CA ILE A 30 15.98 0.65 -3.48
C ILE A 30 16.03 1.61 -4.68
N VAL A 31 15.18 2.63 -4.70
CA VAL A 31 15.13 3.60 -5.80
C VAL A 31 16.43 4.40 -5.90
N GLU A 32 17.02 4.80 -4.77
CA GLU A 32 18.33 5.46 -4.73
C GLU A 32 19.43 4.57 -5.30
N LEU A 33 19.42 3.27 -4.96
CA LEU A 33 20.37 2.30 -5.52
C LEU A 33 20.21 2.13 -7.03
N GLN A 34 18.97 2.09 -7.54
CA GLN A 34 18.69 1.99 -8.98
C GLN A 34 19.11 3.25 -9.75
N ARG A 35 19.11 4.42 -9.10
CA ARG A 35 19.61 5.67 -9.71
C ARG A 35 21.13 5.79 -9.72
N SER A 36 21.83 4.91 -9.02
CA SER A 36 23.28 4.92 -8.93
C SER A 36 23.96 4.77 -10.30
N PRO A 37 25.10 5.46 -10.54
CA PRO A 37 25.88 5.29 -11.75
C PRO A 37 26.44 3.87 -11.95
N TYR A 38 26.41 2.97 -10.97
CA TYR A 38 26.83 1.57 -11.15
C TYR A 38 25.68 0.68 -11.67
N ALA A 39 24.43 1.11 -11.51
CA ALA A 39 23.30 0.52 -12.20
C ALA A 39 23.23 0.94 -13.67
N ARG A 40 24.00 1.97 -14.06
CA ARG A 40 24.06 2.51 -15.42
C ARG A 40 25.44 2.22 -16.01
N THR A 41 25.51 1.79 -17.27
CA THR A 41 26.72 1.26 -17.91
C THR A 41 27.93 2.21 -17.99
N LYS A 42 27.78 3.49 -17.60
CA LYS A 42 28.75 4.59 -17.82
C LYS A 42 30.14 4.41 -17.19
N GLN A 43 30.29 3.62 -16.12
CA GLN A 43 31.61 3.46 -15.48
C GLN A 43 32.51 2.46 -16.24
N THR A 44 31.92 1.47 -16.91
CA THR A 44 32.63 0.50 -17.75
C THR A 44 33.31 1.17 -18.93
N ASP A 45 32.72 2.27 -19.44
CA ASP A 45 33.25 3.04 -20.57
C ASP A 45 34.65 3.59 -20.28
N THR A 46 34.93 4.02 -19.05
CA THR A 46 36.26 4.57 -18.68
C THR A 46 37.39 3.54 -18.77
N LEU A 47 37.12 2.27 -18.46
CA LEU A 47 38.10 1.21 -18.61
C LEU A 47 38.29 0.83 -20.08
N GLY A 48 37.19 0.85 -20.85
CA GLY A 48 37.21 0.67 -22.31
C GLY A 48 38.03 1.75 -23.03
N GLU A 49 37.99 3.00 -22.58
CA GLU A 49 38.85 4.07 -23.11
C GLU A 49 40.34 3.81 -22.87
N ILE A 50 40.70 3.29 -21.69
CA ILE A 50 42.09 2.95 -21.36
C ILE A 50 42.56 1.76 -22.22
N GLU A 51 41.70 0.76 -22.42
CA GLU A 51 41.96 -0.37 -23.32
C GLU A 51 42.19 0.12 -24.76
N ALA A 52 41.31 0.98 -25.29
CA ALA A 52 41.42 1.52 -26.64
C ALA A 52 42.73 2.29 -26.83
N ALA A 53 43.14 3.09 -25.83
CA ALA A 53 44.41 3.80 -25.85
C ALA A 53 45.61 2.83 -25.85
N ALA A 54 45.59 1.79 -25.02
CA ALA A 54 46.64 0.77 -24.98
C ALA A 54 46.71 -0.02 -26.29
N MET A 55 45.56 -0.37 -26.88
CA MET A 55 45.47 -1.04 -28.17
C MET A 55 46.07 -0.20 -29.30
N LYS A 56 45.83 1.11 -29.30
CA LYS A 56 46.43 2.03 -30.27
C LYS A 56 47.96 2.05 -30.18
N LEU A 57 48.51 2.17 -28.97
CA LEU A 57 49.97 2.12 -28.73
C LEU A 57 50.59 0.80 -29.22
N TYR A 58 49.90 -0.32 -28.97
CA TYR A 58 50.36 -1.62 -29.45
C TYR A 58 50.32 -1.73 -30.99
N GLN A 59 49.28 -1.21 -31.64
CA GLN A 59 49.18 -1.19 -33.09
C GLN A 59 50.29 -0.34 -33.72
N GLU A 60 50.57 0.85 -33.17
CA GLU A 60 51.67 1.72 -33.60
C GLU A 60 53.02 1.00 -33.50
N LEU A 61 53.26 0.29 -32.40
CA LEU A 61 54.46 -0.54 -32.24
C LEU A 61 54.53 -1.65 -33.30
N ARG A 62 53.41 -2.32 -33.59
CA ARG A 62 53.37 -3.42 -34.57
C ARG A 62 53.63 -2.96 -36.00
N GLN A 63 53.23 -1.73 -36.34
CA GLN A 63 53.44 -1.11 -37.65
C GLN A 63 54.88 -0.64 -37.87
N MET A 64 55.70 -0.51 -36.82
CA MET A 64 57.11 -0.14 -36.93
C MET A 64 57.96 -1.24 -37.59
N ALA A 65 58.97 -0.84 -38.37
CA ALA A 65 59.94 -1.75 -38.97
C ALA A 65 60.66 -2.61 -37.92
N ARG A 66 60.97 -3.88 -38.25
CA ARG A 66 61.56 -4.85 -37.31
C ARG A 66 62.87 -4.37 -36.67
N GLU A 67 63.72 -3.68 -37.42
CA GLU A 67 65.01 -3.14 -36.97
C GLU A 67 64.82 -2.05 -35.89
N LYS A 68 63.83 -1.18 -36.08
CA LYS A 68 63.50 -0.09 -35.13
C LYS A 68 62.79 -0.59 -33.88
N ARG A 69 62.10 -1.74 -33.96
CA ARG A 69 61.50 -2.44 -32.81
C ARG A 69 62.50 -3.12 -31.89
N GLN A 70 63.70 -3.47 -32.39
CA GLN A 70 64.75 -4.11 -31.60
C GLN A 70 65.61 -3.10 -30.82
N GLN A 71 65.47 -1.80 -31.11
CA GLN A 71 66.03 -0.73 -30.30
C GLN A 71 65.14 -0.44 -29.10
N ILE A 72 65.74 -0.03 -27.98
CA ILE A 72 64.99 0.40 -26.77
C ILE A 72 64.11 1.59 -27.16
N SER A 73 62.79 1.38 -27.24
CA SER A 73 61.81 2.43 -27.48
C SER A 73 61.26 3.00 -26.18
N ASP A 74 60.76 4.24 -26.25
CA ASP A 74 60.01 4.84 -25.15
C ASP A 74 58.71 4.06 -24.89
N ASN A 75 58.63 3.41 -23.72
CA ASN A 75 57.48 2.62 -23.29
C ASN A 75 56.59 3.38 -22.29
N THR A 76 56.89 4.66 -22.02
CA THR A 76 56.21 5.45 -20.99
C THR A 76 54.70 5.50 -21.20
N GLY A 77 54.23 5.63 -22.44
CA GLY A 77 52.79 5.63 -22.76
C GLY A 77 52.10 4.32 -22.38
N MET A 78 52.73 3.17 -22.64
CA MET A 78 52.19 1.86 -22.27
C MET A 78 52.20 1.67 -20.74
N VAL A 79 53.29 2.06 -20.07
CA VAL A 79 53.38 1.99 -18.60
C VAL A 79 52.31 2.88 -17.96
N GLN A 80 52.08 4.10 -18.48
CA GLN A 80 51.02 4.98 -18.00
C GLN A 80 49.62 4.35 -18.20
N ALA A 81 49.36 3.72 -19.35
CA ALA A 81 48.10 3.04 -19.59
C ALA A 81 47.86 1.89 -18.59
N VAL A 82 48.90 1.08 -18.31
CA VAL A 82 48.82 -0.02 -17.33
C VAL A 82 48.56 0.51 -15.91
N VAL A 83 49.31 1.54 -15.47
CA VAL A 83 49.12 2.12 -14.13
C VAL A 83 47.72 2.73 -13.98
N ARG A 84 47.24 3.45 -15.01
CA ARG A 84 45.88 4.00 -15.03
C ARG A 84 44.82 2.90 -14.99
N CYS A 85 44.98 1.84 -15.79
CA CYS A 85 44.09 0.69 -15.80
C CYS A 85 44.01 0.03 -14.42
N TYR A 86 45.17 -0.25 -13.81
CA TYR A 86 45.26 -0.84 -12.48
C TYR A 86 44.54 0.01 -11.42
N THR A 87 44.82 1.32 -11.40
CA THR A 87 44.24 2.25 -10.43
C THR A 87 42.73 2.37 -10.60
N GLN A 88 42.26 2.47 -11.85
CA GLN A 88 40.83 2.56 -12.15
C GLN A 88 40.10 1.26 -11.80
N ARG A 89 40.71 0.10 -12.09
CA ARG A 89 40.15 -1.21 -11.71
C ARG A 89 40.01 -1.34 -10.20
N ASP A 90 41.02 -0.97 -9.43
CA ASP A 90 40.97 -1.07 -7.95
C ASP A 90 39.87 -0.18 -7.38
N LYS A 91 39.74 1.05 -7.90
CA LYS A 91 38.64 1.95 -7.53
C LYS A 91 37.27 1.35 -7.87
N LEU A 92 37.07 0.91 -9.12
CA LEU A 92 35.82 0.29 -9.57
C LEU A 92 35.46 -0.94 -8.75
N THR A 93 36.45 -1.76 -8.41
CA THR A 93 36.26 -2.95 -7.58
C THR A 93 35.77 -2.56 -6.19
N GLY A 94 36.42 -1.59 -5.54
CA GLY A 94 36.00 -1.09 -4.23
C GLY A 94 34.57 -0.54 -4.25
N ASP A 95 34.25 0.27 -5.25
CA ASP A 95 32.92 0.84 -5.40
C ASP A 95 31.86 -0.23 -5.67
N LEU A 96 32.15 -1.22 -6.54
CA LEU A 96 31.25 -2.35 -6.80
C LEU A 96 30.96 -3.15 -5.53
N TYR A 97 31.96 -3.41 -4.69
CA TYR A 97 31.74 -4.06 -3.40
C TYR A 97 30.82 -3.25 -2.49
N GLN A 98 30.97 -1.92 -2.44
CA GLN A 98 30.07 -1.06 -1.67
C GLN A 98 28.64 -1.11 -2.22
N HIS A 99 28.48 -1.10 -3.54
CA HIS A 99 27.18 -1.20 -4.19
C HIS A 99 26.49 -2.53 -3.91
N ILE A 100 27.21 -3.65 -4.07
CA ILE A 100 26.71 -4.98 -3.75
C ILE A 100 26.37 -5.10 -2.26
N SER A 101 27.17 -4.51 -1.37
CA SER A 101 26.91 -4.53 0.07
C SER A 101 25.60 -3.82 0.42
N LYS A 102 25.33 -2.66 -0.20
CA LYS A 102 24.05 -1.95 -0.02
C LYS A 102 22.87 -2.77 -0.59
N LEU A 103 23.03 -3.40 -1.75
CA LEU A 103 22.02 -4.28 -2.34
C LEU A 103 21.71 -5.48 -1.42
N ALA A 104 22.74 -6.09 -0.86
CA ALA A 104 22.59 -7.19 0.10
C ALA A 104 21.86 -6.74 1.37
N SER A 105 22.15 -5.53 1.89
CA SER A 105 21.42 -4.96 3.01
C SER A 105 19.93 -4.76 2.69
N CYS A 106 19.58 -4.21 1.52
CA CYS A 106 18.17 -4.09 1.12
C CYS A 106 17.48 -5.45 1.01
N LYS A 107 18.19 -6.48 0.53
CA LYS A 107 17.65 -7.85 0.47
C LYS A 107 17.41 -8.43 1.87
N LEU A 108 18.30 -8.18 2.82
CA LEU A 108 18.11 -8.59 4.22
C LEU A 108 16.94 -7.84 4.85
N ASP A 109 16.87 -6.52 4.71
CA ASP A 109 15.74 -5.69 5.17
C ASP A 109 14.40 -6.24 4.64
N MET A 110 14.35 -6.61 3.35
CA MET A 110 13.16 -7.22 2.73
C MET A 110 12.84 -8.61 3.31
N SER A 111 13.86 -9.42 3.55
CA SER A 111 13.71 -10.78 4.10
C SER A 111 13.17 -10.75 5.54
N ASP A 112 13.49 -9.70 6.30
CA ASP A 112 12.98 -9.49 7.65
C ASP A 112 11.60 -8.84 7.67
N LEU A 113 11.31 -7.95 6.71
CA LEU A 113 10.06 -7.21 6.64
C LEU A 113 8.89 -8.05 6.11
N LEU A 114 9.13 -8.89 5.09
CA LEU A 114 8.09 -9.67 4.42
C LEU A 114 7.34 -10.61 5.39
N PRO A 115 8.00 -11.39 6.27
CA PRO A 115 7.30 -12.23 7.25
C PRO A 115 6.43 -11.43 8.21
N ARG A 116 6.88 -10.24 8.64
CA ARG A 116 6.14 -9.38 9.58
C ARG A 116 4.88 -8.78 8.94
N VAL A 117 4.97 -8.41 7.67
CA VAL A 117 3.80 -7.97 6.89
C VAL A 117 2.79 -9.11 6.77
N GLN A 118 3.26 -10.32 6.44
CA GLN A 118 2.41 -11.50 6.33
C GLN A 118 1.69 -11.83 7.66
N GLU A 119 2.42 -11.83 8.77
CA GLU A 119 1.86 -12.04 10.11
C GLU A 119 0.79 -11.00 10.45
N THR A 120 1.07 -9.72 10.18
CA THR A 120 0.12 -8.63 10.43
C THR A 120 -1.15 -8.76 9.58
N ILE A 121 -1.02 -9.18 8.31
CA ILE A 121 -2.16 -9.48 7.43
C ILE A 121 -3.02 -10.61 8.02
N ASP A 122 -2.39 -11.66 8.52
CA ASP A 122 -3.10 -12.81 9.08
C ASP A 122 -3.81 -12.44 10.40
N ASP A 123 -3.19 -11.60 11.24
CA ASP A 123 -3.82 -11.01 12.43
C ASP A 123 -5.03 -10.13 12.09
N ILE A 124 -4.93 -9.31 11.05
CA ILE A 124 -6.06 -8.49 10.55
C ILE A 124 -7.20 -9.39 10.08
N LYS A 125 -6.92 -10.44 9.31
CA LYS A 125 -7.93 -11.39 8.83
C LYS A 125 -8.61 -12.12 9.99
N ALA A 126 -7.84 -12.54 10.99
CA ALA A 126 -8.38 -13.17 12.19
C ALA A 126 -9.29 -12.22 12.97
N GLY A 127 -8.85 -10.97 13.18
CA GLY A 127 -9.64 -9.93 13.81
C GLY A 127 -10.95 -9.63 13.06
N SER A 128 -10.89 -9.50 11.74
CA SER A 128 -12.06 -9.29 10.87
C SER A 128 -13.07 -10.44 11.00
N SER A 129 -12.59 -11.69 11.03
CA SER A 129 -13.46 -12.87 11.19
C SER A 129 -14.20 -12.87 12.54
N VAL A 130 -13.51 -12.48 13.62
CA VAL A 130 -14.12 -12.35 14.96
C VAL A 130 -15.16 -11.22 14.97
N LEU A 131 -14.83 -10.06 14.39
CA LEU A 131 -15.76 -8.93 14.31
C LEU A 131 -17.02 -9.30 13.53
N MET A 132 -16.88 -10.02 12.41
CA MET A 132 -18.00 -10.54 11.62
C MET A 132 -18.86 -11.51 12.44
N ALA A 133 -18.26 -12.38 13.25
CA ALA A 133 -18.99 -13.28 14.13
C ALA A 133 -19.80 -12.53 15.19
N TYR A 134 -19.19 -11.54 15.87
CA TYR A 134 -19.91 -10.70 16.84
C TYR A 134 -21.04 -9.90 16.20
N GLN A 135 -20.83 -9.36 15.01
CA GLN A 135 -21.88 -8.63 14.31
C GLN A 135 -23.06 -9.55 13.94
N LYS A 136 -22.78 -10.76 13.46
CA LYS A 136 -23.81 -11.77 13.19
C LYS A 136 -24.56 -12.18 14.47
N GLN A 137 -23.85 -12.38 15.57
CA GLN A 137 -24.43 -12.69 16.87
C GLN A 137 -25.36 -11.55 17.33
N ARG A 138 -24.87 -10.30 17.33
CA ARG A 138 -25.64 -9.12 17.72
C ARG A 138 -26.92 -8.97 16.91
N GLN A 139 -26.86 -9.15 15.59
CA GLN A 139 -28.05 -9.11 14.72
C GLN A 139 -29.04 -10.23 15.06
N THR A 140 -28.54 -11.44 15.31
CA THR A 140 -29.37 -12.60 15.67
C THR A 140 -30.07 -12.39 17.01
N GLU A 141 -29.38 -11.83 18.01
CA GLU A 141 -29.93 -11.50 19.32
C GLU A 141 -31.01 -10.42 19.22
N MET A 142 -30.75 -9.33 18.47
CA MET A 142 -31.75 -8.29 18.21
C MET A 142 -33.01 -8.86 17.55
N TRP A 143 -32.84 -9.69 16.52
CA TRP A 143 -33.96 -10.32 15.83
C TRP A 143 -34.75 -11.26 16.76
N THR A 144 -34.04 -12.01 17.60
CA THR A 144 -34.66 -12.91 18.60
C THR A 144 -35.45 -12.11 19.64
N MET A 145 -34.94 -10.98 20.11
CA MET A 145 -35.65 -10.08 21.01
C MET A 145 -36.93 -9.55 20.37
N LEU A 146 -36.87 -9.12 19.11
CA LEU A 146 -38.04 -8.64 18.38
C LEU A 146 -39.11 -9.73 18.23
N LYS A 147 -38.72 -10.96 17.86
CA LYS A 147 -39.66 -12.09 17.78
C LYS A 147 -40.38 -12.35 19.10
N LYS A 148 -39.65 -12.36 20.22
CA LYS A 148 -40.23 -12.56 21.56
C LYS A 148 -41.23 -11.46 21.92
N LEU A 149 -40.92 -10.20 21.59
CA LEU A 149 -41.83 -9.06 21.82
C LEU A 149 -43.12 -9.18 21.00
N VAL A 150 -43.00 -9.51 19.72
CA VAL A 150 -44.15 -9.71 18.83
C VAL A 150 -45.02 -10.88 19.31
N GLN A 151 -44.43 -12.03 19.62
CA GLN A 151 -45.16 -13.19 20.15
C GLN A 151 -45.90 -12.88 21.45
N ARG A 152 -45.28 -12.10 22.35
CA ARG A 152 -45.91 -11.66 23.60
C ARG A 152 -47.08 -10.69 23.37
N SER A 153 -47.03 -9.85 22.33
CA SER A 153 -48.14 -8.96 21.97
C SER A 153 -49.33 -9.67 21.33
N GLN A 154 -49.14 -10.87 20.77
CA GLN A 154 -50.18 -11.65 20.06
C GLN A 154 -50.80 -12.77 20.91
N ALA A 155 -50.35 -12.97 22.16
CA ALA A 155 -50.92 -13.98 23.05
C ALA A 155 -52.34 -13.58 23.51
N PRO A 156 -53.40 -14.39 23.29
CA PRO A 156 -54.75 -14.07 23.72
C PRO A 156 -54.82 -14.12 25.24
N GLY A 157 -55.05 -12.98 25.89
CA GLY A 157 -55.30 -12.89 27.35
C GLY A 157 -54.31 -12.08 28.18
N SER A 158 -53.29 -11.44 27.58
CA SER A 158 -52.34 -10.62 28.35
C SER A 158 -52.79 -9.15 28.37
N GLN A 159 -53.29 -8.67 29.51
CA GLN A 159 -53.56 -7.25 29.73
C GLN A 159 -52.32 -6.37 29.45
N PRO A 160 -52.50 -5.11 28.99
CA PRO A 160 -51.40 -4.21 28.67
C PRO A 160 -50.76 -3.67 29.96
N HIS A 161 -49.96 -4.49 30.63
CA HIS A 161 -49.05 -3.98 31.64
C HIS A 161 -47.84 -3.34 30.95
N SER A 162 -47.94 -2.02 30.84
CA SER A 162 -46.87 -1.07 30.52
C SER A 162 -45.48 -1.59 30.87
N LEU A 163 -44.63 -1.72 29.85
CA LEU A 163 -43.22 -2.12 29.97
C LEU A 163 -42.35 -1.08 30.72
N THR A 164 -42.95 0.03 31.18
CA THR A 164 -42.25 1.08 31.93
C THR A 164 -42.04 0.72 33.41
N SER A 165 -42.69 -0.31 33.96
CA SER A 165 -42.67 -0.54 35.41
C SER A 165 -41.40 -1.20 35.96
N SER A 166 -40.58 -1.87 35.13
CA SER A 166 -39.45 -2.67 35.63
C SER A 166 -38.10 -1.95 35.65
N LEU A 167 -37.95 -0.77 35.03
CA LEU A 167 -36.73 0.04 35.17
C LEU A 167 -36.77 1.03 36.35
N MET A 168 -37.91 1.20 37.02
CA MET A 168 -38.12 2.29 37.99
C MET A 168 -38.11 1.84 39.45
N ARG A 169 -38.00 0.53 39.75
CA ARG A 169 -38.03 0.05 41.14
C ARG A 169 -36.65 0.01 41.81
N SER A 170 -35.90 1.10 41.70
CA SER A 170 -34.70 1.31 42.53
C SER A 170 -34.41 2.76 42.88
N THR A 171 -35.29 3.72 42.58
CA THR A 171 -35.11 5.08 43.06
C THR A 171 -36.41 5.71 43.53
N SER A 172 -36.31 6.31 44.72
CA SER A 172 -37.23 7.30 45.28
C SER A 172 -38.37 6.82 46.19
N ARG A 173 -38.04 6.79 47.49
CA ARG A 173 -38.89 7.43 48.50
C ARG A 173 -38.77 8.94 48.30
N GLN A 174 -39.80 9.63 47.78
CA GLN A 174 -40.32 10.86 48.38
C GLN A 174 -41.60 11.34 47.68
N SER A 175 -42.52 11.78 48.54
CA SER A 175 -43.82 12.39 48.33
C SER A 175 -43.85 13.61 47.39
N GLY A 176 -45.00 13.86 46.75
CA GLY A 176 -45.44 15.23 46.43
C GLY A 176 -46.26 15.43 45.15
N SER A 177 -47.58 15.53 45.31
CA SER A 177 -48.54 16.44 44.66
C SER A 177 -48.55 16.68 43.13
N SER A 178 -49.76 16.47 42.57
CA SER A 178 -50.42 17.23 41.48
C SER A 178 -49.79 17.24 40.07
N GLY A 179 -50.57 16.78 39.09
CA GLY A 179 -50.22 16.94 37.68
C GLY A 179 -50.87 15.91 36.76
N GLY A 180 -52.20 15.84 36.76
CA GLY A 180 -52.93 15.10 35.72
C GLY A 180 -52.79 15.82 34.38
N ASN A 181 -51.66 15.63 33.70
CA ASN A 181 -51.40 15.90 32.27
C ASN A 181 -50.03 15.35 31.78
N SER A 182 -49.31 14.57 32.59
CA SER A 182 -47.91 14.20 32.31
C SER A 182 -47.70 13.12 31.22
N PHE A 183 -48.69 12.26 30.97
CA PHE A 183 -48.50 11.10 30.08
C PHE A 183 -48.63 11.42 28.59
N SER A 184 -49.59 12.26 28.18
CA SER A 184 -49.79 12.63 26.77
C SER A 184 -48.61 13.43 26.23
N GLN A 185 -48.10 14.37 27.03
CA GLN A 185 -46.97 15.23 26.65
C GLN A 185 -45.64 14.46 26.57
N MET A 186 -45.46 13.40 27.38
CA MET A 186 -44.30 12.50 27.24
C MET A 186 -44.41 11.60 26.02
N PHE A 187 -45.62 11.16 25.64
CA PHE A 187 -45.82 10.36 24.44
C PHE A 187 -45.56 11.17 23.17
N GLU A 188 -46.04 12.42 23.10
CA GLU A 188 -45.71 13.36 22.01
C GLU A 188 -44.22 13.64 21.91
N LYS A 189 -43.54 13.96 23.04
CA LYS A 189 -42.09 14.17 23.04
C LYS A 189 -41.29 12.95 22.62
N ASN A 190 -41.74 11.75 23.01
CA ASN A 190 -41.08 10.50 22.60
C ASN A 190 -41.31 10.19 21.11
N MET A 191 -42.48 10.54 20.58
CA MET A 191 -42.80 10.39 19.16
C MET A 191 -42.04 11.41 18.31
N GLU A 192 -41.89 12.65 18.77
CA GLU A 192 -41.01 13.65 18.16
C GLU A 192 -39.54 13.22 18.22
N ALA A 193 -39.06 12.68 19.35
CA ALA A 193 -37.70 12.16 19.47
C ALA A 193 -37.45 10.97 18.53
N SER A 194 -38.42 10.06 18.38
CA SER A 194 -38.35 8.97 17.40
C SER A 194 -38.41 9.48 15.95
N SER A 195 -39.19 10.53 15.67
CA SER A 195 -39.21 11.16 14.36
C SER A 195 -37.88 11.83 14.04
N MET A 196 -37.30 12.54 15.00
CA MET A 196 -36.00 13.23 14.86
C MET A 196 -34.84 12.25 14.68
N LEU A 197 -34.84 11.14 15.43
CA LEU A 197 -33.89 10.06 15.22
C LEU A 197 -34.04 9.39 13.86
N ARG A 198 -35.27 9.29 13.34
CA ARG A 198 -35.52 8.74 12.01
C ARG A 198 -34.99 9.66 10.91
N THR A 199 -35.19 10.97 11.03
CA THR A 199 -34.63 11.95 10.09
C THR A 199 -33.10 11.99 10.18
N GLU A 200 -32.52 11.94 11.38
CA GLU A 200 -31.06 11.90 11.56
C GLU A 200 -30.44 10.63 10.96
N ASN A 201 -31.15 9.49 11.05
CA ASN A 201 -30.71 8.23 10.46
C ASN A 201 -30.87 8.23 8.93
N GLU A 202 -31.94 8.84 8.41
CA GLU A 202 -32.11 9.08 6.97
C GLU A 202 -31.02 10.02 6.43
N ASP A 203 -30.66 11.08 7.16
CA ASP A 203 -29.57 12.00 6.81
C ASP A 203 -28.20 11.31 6.89
N SER A 204 -27.96 10.49 7.92
CA SER A 204 -26.73 9.71 8.07
C SER A 204 -26.58 8.69 6.94
N LYS A 205 -27.69 8.05 6.56
CA LYS A 205 -27.76 7.15 5.40
C LYS A 205 -27.46 7.92 4.10
N ALA A 206 -28.10 9.07 3.88
CA ALA A 206 -27.88 9.88 2.68
C ALA A 206 -26.42 10.35 2.57
N LYS A 207 -25.80 10.74 3.69
CA LYS A 207 -24.36 11.08 3.74
C LYS A 207 -23.49 9.88 3.38
N LEU A 208 -23.77 8.70 3.95
CA LEU A 208 -23.02 7.48 3.63
C LEU A 208 -23.16 7.10 2.15
N GLU A 209 -24.37 7.15 1.60
CA GLU A 209 -24.63 6.90 0.18
C GLU A 209 -23.87 7.89 -0.71
N SER A 210 -23.89 9.19 -0.37
CA SER A 210 -23.13 10.21 -1.09
C SER A 210 -21.62 9.99 -1.03
N THR A 211 -21.07 9.65 0.14
CA THR A 211 -19.63 9.36 0.27
C THR A 211 -19.23 8.12 -0.50
N LEU A 212 -20.08 7.07 -0.51
CA LEU A 212 -19.82 5.84 -1.25
C LEU A 212 -19.88 6.09 -2.76
N SER A 213 -20.86 6.86 -3.24
CA SER A 213 -20.91 7.28 -4.64
C SER A 213 -19.69 8.12 -5.04
N SER A 214 -19.22 9.02 -4.18
CA SER A 214 -18.00 9.80 -4.44
C SER A 214 -16.76 8.91 -4.53
N LEU A 215 -16.62 7.93 -3.63
CA LEU A 215 -15.51 6.97 -3.63
C LEU A 215 -15.53 6.07 -4.88
N VAL A 216 -16.72 5.65 -5.32
CA VAL A 216 -16.88 4.87 -6.56
C VAL A 216 -16.46 5.70 -7.76
N LEU A 217 -16.89 6.97 -7.85
CA LEU A 217 -16.49 7.85 -8.95
C LEU A 217 -14.98 8.12 -8.94
N GLU A 218 -14.38 8.35 -7.77
CA GLU A 218 -12.94 8.53 -7.63
C GLU A 218 -12.18 7.26 -8.03
N GLN A 219 -12.67 6.08 -7.65
CA GLN A 219 -12.10 4.79 -8.06
C GLN A 219 -12.25 4.54 -9.58
N GLU A 220 -13.38 4.90 -10.19
CA GLU A 220 -13.58 4.85 -11.64
C GLU A 220 -12.66 5.83 -12.38
N GLU A 221 -12.42 7.02 -11.81
CA GLU A 221 -11.47 8.01 -12.33
C GLU A 221 -10.03 7.48 -12.25
N PHE A 222 -9.63 6.87 -11.12
CA PHE A 222 -8.34 6.20 -10.99
C PHE A 222 -8.16 5.06 -11.99
N LEU A 223 -9.17 4.20 -12.17
CA LEU A 223 -9.13 3.11 -13.15
C LEU A 223 -9.08 3.64 -14.60
N SER A 224 -9.77 4.75 -14.87
CA SER A 224 -9.73 5.40 -16.18
C SER A 224 -8.39 6.09 -16.45
N ALA A 225 -7.76 6.67 -15.43
CA ALA A 225 -6.42 7.25 -15.51
C ALA A 225 -5.35 6.16 -15.70
N ASP A 226 -5.51 5.00 -15.07
CA ASP A 226 -4.62 3.84 -15.25
C ASP A 226 -4.78 3.22 -16.67
N ASN A 227 -6.00 3.22 -17.21
CA ASN A 227 -6.24 2.88 -18.63
C ASN A 227 -5.75 3.95 -19.63
N GLN A 228 -5.56 5.22 -19.22
CA GLN A 228 -4.87 6.23 -20.05
C GLN A 228 -3.34 6.08 -20.03
N LEU A 229 -2.80 5.40 -19.03
CA LEU A 229 -1.38 5.02 -18.95
C LEU A 229 -1.10 3.66 -19.61
N GLN A 230 -2.08 3.11 -20.32
CA GLN A 230 -2.04 1.82 -20.99
C GLN A 230 -1.09 1.85 -22.20
N TRP A 231 0.20 1.63 -21.93
CA TRP A 231 1.14 0.93 -22.82
C TRP A 231 1.16 1.29 -24.32
N ASP A 232 0.90 2.54 -24.72
CA ASP A 232 1.06 2.98 -26.13
C ASP A 232 2.50 2.78 -26.66
N PHE A 233 3.47 2.54 -25.78
CA PHE A 233 4.84 2.14 -26.14
C PHE A 233 4.95 0.65 -26.60
N LEU A 234 3.95 -0.20 -26.31
CA LEU A 234 3.89 -1.61 -26.72
C LEU A 234 3.06 -1.83 -27.99
N ALA A 235 2.44 -0.80 -28.57
CA ALA A 235 1.87 -0.89 -29.90
C ALA A 235 3.03 -0.94 -30.91
N GLU A 236 3.41 -2.17 -31.29
CA GLU A 236 4.38 -2.45 -32.34
C GLU A 236 4.08 -1.61 -33.58
N GLU A 237 5.10 -0.88 -33.99
CA GLU A 237 5.21 -0.15 -35.25
C GLU A 237 5.00 -1.14 -36.41
N GLU A 238 3.79 -1.18 -36.99
CA GLU A 238 3.58 -1.85 -38.28
C GLU A 238 4.53 -1.20 -39.30
N ALA A 239 5.53 -1.97 -39.72
CA ALA A 239 6.56 -1.56 -40.65
C ALA A 239 5.95 -1.03 -41.98
N PRO A 240 6.55 0.01 -42.60
CA PRO A 240 6.06 0.53 -43.87
C PRO A 240 6.22 -0.51 -44.98
N SER A 241 5.10 -0.84 -45.64
CA SER A 241 5.03 -1.64 -46.84
C SER A 241 6.07 -1.20 -47.88
N ILE A 242 7.05 -2.06 -48.14
CA ILE A 242 8.01 -1.89 -49.22
C ILE A 242 7.27 -2.01 -50.55
N GLN A 243 7.24 -0.90 -51.30
CA GLN A 243 6.94 -0.90 -52.73
C GLN A 243 8.04 -1.67 -53.49
N GLN A 244 7.68 -2.82 -54.04
CA GLN A 244 8.26 -3.39 -55.26
C GLN A 244 7.05 -3.62 -56.18
N GLY A 245 6.89 -2.97 -57.34
CA GLY A 245 7.93 -2.74 -58.32
C GLY A 245 8.10 -3.97 -59.20
N ALA A 246 7.00 -4.57 -59.67
CA ALA A 246 7.00 -5.55 -60.74
C ALA A 246 5.65 -5.50 -61.46
N ASP A 247 5.57 -4.74 -62.55
CA ASP A 247 4.78 -5.19 -63.68
C ASP A 247 5.50 -4.87 -64.99
N LEU A 248 5.82 -5.97 -65.68
CA LEU A 248 6.27 -6.07 -67.06
C LEU A 248 5.01 -6.26 -67.90
N SER A 249 4.67 -5.29 -68.76
CA SER A 249 4.16 -5.44 -70.15
C SER A 249 3.49 -4.15 -70.61
#